data_AF-A0A5C9ABA0-F1
#
_entry.id   AF-A0A5C9ABA0-F1
#
_cell.length_a   1.000
_cell.length_b   1.000
_cell.length_c   1.000
_cell.angle_alpha   90.00
_cell.angle_beta   90.00
_cell.angle_gamma   90.00
#
_symmetry.space_group_name_H-M   'P 1'
#
loop_
_entity.id
_entity.type
_entity.pdbx_description
1 polymer ?
#
loop_
_entity_poly.entity_id
_entity_poly.type
_entity_poly.pdbx_seq_one_letter_code
_entity_poly.pdbx_strand_id
1 'polypeptide(L)'
;MNLTELKNTPVSELITLGENMGLENLARMRKQDIIFAILKQHAKSGEDIFGDGVLEILQDGFGFLRSADSSYLAGPDDIYVSPSQIRRFNLRTGDTISGKIRPPKEGERYFALLKVNEVNFD
;
A
#
# COMPACT_ATOMS: atom_id res chain seq x y z
N MET A 1 7.58 -2.15 7.75
CA MET A 1 6.16 -1.93 8.17
C MET A 1 5.19 -2.30 7.05
N ASN A 2 4.03 -2.90 7.32
CA ASN A 2 3.07 -3.35 6.28
C ASN A 2 1.76 -2.52 6.28
N LEU A 3 1.27 -2.16 5.09
CA LEU A 3 0.05 -1.37 4.87
C LEU A 3 -1.24 -2.07 5.35
N THR A 4 -1.43 -3.34 5.02
CA THR A 4 -2.59 -4.15 5.40
C THR A 4 -2.69 -4.33 6.91
N GLU A 5 -1.55 -4.53 7.59
CA GLU A 5 -1.51 -4.59 9.06
C GLU A 5 -2.03 -3.28 9.69
N LEU A 6 -1.54 -2.12 9.21
CA LEU A 6 -1.96 -0.82 9.72
C LEU A 6 -3.44 -0.52 9.47
N LYS A 7 -4.04 -1.04 8.38
CA LYS A 7 -5.48 -0.93 8.14
C LYS A 7 -6.31 -1.63 9.20
N ASN A 8 -5.79 -2.72 9.76
CA ASN A 8 -6.45 -3.51 10.79
C ASN A 8 -6.13 -3.05 12.23
N THR A 9 -5.13 -2.17 12.40
CA THR A 9 -4.81 -1.55 13.69
C THR A 9 -5.89 -0.53 14.11
N PRO A 10 -6.28 -0.48 15.41
CA PRO A 10 -7.15 0.57 15.95
C PRO A 10 -6.59 1.98 15.74
N VAL A 11 -7.46 2.97 15.50
CA VAL A 11 -7.04 4.36 15.23
C VAL A 11 -6.23 4.95 16.39
N SER A 12 -6.57 4.62 17.63
CA SER A 12 -5.82 5.07 18.82
C SER A 12 -4.37 4.57 18.81
N GLU A 13 -4.14 3.31 18.43
CA GLU A 13 -2.80 2.73 18.34
C GLU A 13 -2.01 3.33 17.18
N LEU A 14 -2.66 3.62 16.05
CA LEU A 14 -2.04 4.33 14.93
C LEU A 14 -1.59 5.75 15.33
N ILE A 15 -2.41 6.48 16.09
CA ILE A 15 -2.05 7.80 16.59
C ILE A 15 -0.80 7.70 17.47
N THR A 16 -0.80 6.79 18.46
CA THR A 16 0.36 6.56 19.33
C THR A 16 1.62 6.18 18.54
N LEU A 17 1.49 5.29 17.55
CA LEU A 17 2.60 4.89 16.69
C LEU A 17 3.16 6.10 15.93
N GLY A 18 2.30 6.91 15.32
CA GLY A 18 2.74 8.07 14.57
C GLY A 18 3.36 9.17 15.45
N GLU A 19 2.81 9.41 16.64
CA GLU A 19 3.41 10.34 17.62
C GLU A 19 4.81 9.90 18.05
N ASN A 20 5.01 8.60 18.29
CA ASN A 20 6.34 8.03 18.57
C ASN A 20 7.33 8.19 17.42
N MET A 21 6.84 8.39 16.19
CA MET A 21 7.64 8.67 14.99
C MET A 21 7.84 10.18 14.74
N GLY A 22 7.36 11.04 15.64
CA GLY A 22 7.46 12.49 15.54
C GLY A 22 6.41 13.12 14.62
N LEU A 23 5.31 12.44 14.34
CA LEU A 23 4.17 13.01 13.61
C LEU A 23 3.22 13.70 14.58
N GLU A 24 2.74 14.89 14.21
CA GLU A 24 1.86 15.70 15.05
C GLU A 24 0.45 15.80 14.46
N ASN A 25 -0.52 16.19 15.30
CA ASN A 25 -1.90 16.48 14.90
C ASN A 25 -2.67 15.32 14.25
N LEU A 26 -2.25 14.07 14.48
CA LEU A 26 -2.86 12.88 13.89
C LEU A 26 -4.32 12.65 14.33
N ALA A 27 -4.69 13.03 15.54
CA ALA A 27 -6.04 12.81 16.09
C ALA A 27 -7.16 13.51 15.30
N ARG A 28 -6.84 14.50 14.45
CA ARG A 28 -7.80 15.20 13.59
C ARG A 28 -7.88 14.64 12.17
N MET A 29 -6.99 13.71 11.83
CA MET A 29 -6.86 13.15 10.49
C MET A 29 -7.77 11.93 10.31
N ARG A 30 -8.14 11.62 9.07
CA ARG A 30 -8.83 10.35 8.77
C ARG A 30 -7.84 9.22 8.98
N LYS A 31 -8.32 8.02 9.36
CA LYS A 31 -7.49 6.81 9.55
C LYS A 31 -6.52 6.60 8.40
N GLN A 32 -7.00 6.74 7.17
CA GLN A 32 -6.17 6.60 5.98
C GLN A 32 -5.02 7.61 5.91
N ASP A 33 -5.28 8.88 6.21
CA ASP A 33 -4.26 9.92 6.17
C ASP A 33 -3.20 9.67 7.25
N ILE A 34 -3.61 9.13 8.41
CA ILE A 34 -2.70 8.71 9.49
C ILE A 34 -1.79 7.57 9.00
N ILE A 35 -2.37 6.50 8.43
CA ILE A 35 -1.62 5.37 7.86
C ILE A 35 -0.63 5.85 6.81
N PHE A 36 -1.07 6.75 5.93
CA PHE A 36 -0.23 7.31 4.89
C PHE A 36 0.95 8.10 5.47
N ALA A 37 0.70 8.95 6.47
CA ALA A 37 1.75 9.71 7.14
C ALA A 37 2.78 8.80 7.83
N ILE A 38 2.31 7.76 8.53
CA ILE A 38 3.15 6.75 9.19
C ILE A 38 4.05 6.04 8.18
N LEU A 39 3.48 5.47 7.11
CA LEU A 39 4.25 4.76 6.09
C LEU A 39 5.23 5.67 5.36
N LYS A 40 4.84 6.92 5.09
CA LYS A 40 5.72 7.90 4.47
C LYS A 40 6.89 8.27 5.39
N GLN A 41 6.64 8.42 6.70
CA GLN A 41 7.69 8.71 7.67
C GLN A 41 8.65 7.52 7.83
N HIS A 42 8.13 6.30 7.88
CA HIS A 42 8.93 5.07 7.93
C HIS A 42 9.80 4.91 6.67
N ALA A 43 9.23 5.11 5.48
CA ALA A 43 10.00 5.06 4.25
C ALA A 43 11.09 6.16 4.19
N LYS A 44 10.84 7.33 4.78
CA LYS A 44 11.83 8.42 4.85
C LYS A 44 13.01 8.13 5.80
N SER A 45 12.83 7.26 6.81
CA SER A 45 13.96 6.82 7.65
C SER A 45 14.89 5.82 6.94
N GLY A 46 14.58 5.46 5.69
CA GLY A 46 15.32 4.47 4.90
C GLY A 46 14.82 3.04 5.11
N GLU A 47 13.74 2.85 5.87
CA GLU A 47 13.16 1.55 6.13
C GLU A 47 12.16 1.13 5.05
N ASP A 48 12.02 -0.19 4.88
CA ASP A 48 11.16 -0.76 3.86
C ASP A 48 9.71 -0.82 4.33
N ILE A 49 8.82 -0.40 3.44
CA ILE A 49 7.38 -0.58 3.60
C ILE A 49 6.87 -1.66 2.64
N PHE A 50 5.86 -2.38 3.10
CA PHE A 50 5.30 -3.53 2.40
C PHE A 50 3.79 -3.37 2.25
N GLY A 51 3.23 -4.07 1.28
CA GLY A 51 1.80 -4.17 1.10
C GLY A 51 1.46 -5.37 0.25
N ASP A 52 0.18 -5.71 0.28
CA ASP A 52 -0.39 -6.87 -0.36
C ASP A 52 -1.79 -6.56 -0.87
N GLY A 53 -2.27 -7.42 -1.76
CA GLY A 53 -3.64 -7.38 -2.27
C GLY A 53 -3.81 -8.24 -3.51
N VAL A 54 -5.02 -8.22 -4.04
CA VAL A 54 -5.38 -8.99 -5.24
C VAL A 54 -5.28 -8.10 -6.47
N LEU A 55 -4.52 -8.53 -7.46
CA LEU A 55 -4.29 -7.75 -8.68
C LEU A 55 -5.56 -7.64 -9.53
N GLU A 56 -5.94 -6.41 -9.86
CA GLU A 56 -6.86 -6.09 -10.95
C GLU A 56 -6.08 -5.36 -12.06
N ILE A 57 -6.09 -5.91 -13.28
CA ILE A 57 -5.46 -5.30 -14.45
C ILE A 57 -6.52 -4.51 -15.20
N LEU A 58 -6.25 -3.23 -15.45
CA LEU A 58 -7.14 -2.31 -16.15
C LEU A 58 -6.83 -2.23 -17.65
N GLN A 59 -7.70 -1.51 -18.37
CA GLN A 59 -7.41 -1.07 -19.74
C GLN A 59 -6.07 -0.30 -19.73
N ASP A 60 -5.25 -0.51 -20.76
CA ASP A 60 -3.84 -0.07 -20.87
C ASP A 60 -2.79 -0.92 -20.12
N GLY A 61 -3.22 -1.97 -19.40
CA GLY A 61 -2.34 -3.04 -18.92
C GLY A 61 -1.53 -2.71 -17.66
N PHE A 62 -1.81 -1.59 -17.00
CA PHE A 62 -1.42 -1.37 -15.61
C PHE A 62 -2.49 -1.97 -14.68
N GLY A 63 -2.19 -2.05 -13.39
CA GLY A 63 -3.15 -2.60 -12.44
C GLY A 63 -3.05 -2.01 -11.05
N PHE A 64 -3.94 -2.46 -10.18
CA PHE A 64 -3.97 -2.13 -8.77
C PHE A 64 -4.11 -3.41 -7.94
N LEU A 65 -3.38 -3.48 -6.83
CA LEU A 65 -3.67 -4.46 -5.78
C LEU A 65 -4.84 -3.93 -4.96
N ARG A 66 -5.98 -4.62 -5.05
CA ARG A 66 -7.21 -4.30 -4.33
C ARG A 66 -7.23 -5.01 -2.98
N SER A 67 -7.82 -4.35 -1.99
CA SER A 67 -7.99 -4.92 -0.65
C SER A 67 -9.25 -5.77 -0.53
N ALA A 68 -9.12 -6.94 0.11
CA ALA A 68 -10.27 -7.76 0.49
C ALA A 68 -11.19 -7.05 1.49
N ASP A 69 -10.62 -6.24 2.40
CA ASP A 69 -11.37 -5.47 3.41
C ASP A 69 -12.31 -4.42 2.79
N SER A 70 -12.05 -4.04 1.53
CA SER A 70 -12.88 -3.12 0.75
C SER A 70 -13.71 -3.82 -0.31
N SER A 71 -13.93 -5.14 -0.17
CA SER A 71 -14.65 -5.97 -1.16
C SER A 71 -14.09 -5.83 -2.57
N TYR A 72 -12.77 -5.63 -2.69
CA TYR A 72 -12.04 -5.39 -3.93
C TYR A 72 -12.48 -4.15 -4.73
N LEU A 73 -13.23 -3.24 -4.09
CA LEU A 73 -13.60 -1.96 -4.69
C LEU A 73 -12.39 -1.03 -4.78
N ALA A 74 -12.40 -0.16 -5.79
CA ALA A 74 -11.37 0.84 -5.96
C ALA A 74 -11.28 1.76 -4.73
N GLY A 75 -10.12 1.74 -4.09
CA GLY A 75 -9.85 2.40 -2.82
C GLY A 75 -8.65 3.35 -2.94
N PRO A 76 -8.63 4.45 -2.18
CA PRO A 76 -7.49 5.38 -2.14
C PRO A 76 -6.20 4.76 -1.56
N ASP A 77 -6.29 3.56 -0.99
CA ASP A 77 -5.26 2.74 -0.38
C ASP A 77 -4.83 1.55 -1.25
N ASP A 78 -5.28 1.52 -2.51
CA ASP A 78 -4.81 0.56 -3.51
C ASP A 78 -3.33 0.79 -3.86
N ILE A 79 -2.67 -0.30 -4.27
CA ILE A 79 -1.26 -0.28 -4.66
C ILE A 79 -1.15 -0.37 -6.18
N TYR A 80 -0.61 0.66 -6.81
CA TYR A 80 -0.35 0.68 -8.24
C TYR A 80 0.69 -0.37 -8.64
N VAL A 81 0.43 -1.09 -9.73
CA VAL A 81 1.34 -2.05 -10.36
C VAL A 81 1.57 -1.64 -11.81
N SER A 82 2.84 -1.49 -12.18
CA SER A 82 3.20 -1.05 -13.54
C SER A 82 2.97 -2.14 -14.59
N PRO A 83 2.69 -1.79 -15.86
CA PRO A 83 2.59 -2.75 -16.96
C PRO A 83 3.86 -3.59 -17.11
N SER A 84 5.04 -3.00 -16.86
CA SER A 84 6.32 -3.70 -16.93
C SER A 84 6.44 -4.80 -15.88
N GLN A 85 5.96 -4.57 -14.64
CA GLN A 85 5.93 -5.62 -13.60
C GLN A 85 4.94 -6.73 -13.96
N ILE A 86 3.74 -6.36 -14.40
CA ILE A 86 2.71 -7.32 -14.84
C ILE A 86 3.26 -8.24 -15.92
N ARG A 87 3.89 -7.69 -16.96
CA ARG A 87 4.48 -8.48 -18.04
C ARG A 87 5.67 -9.31 -17.58
N ARG A 88 6.58 -8.74 -16.78
CA ARG A 88 7.81 -9.40 -16.34
C ARG A 88 7.55 -10.64 -15.51
N PHE A 89 6.55 -10.59 -14.63
CA PHE A 89 6.19 -11.68 -13.73
C PHE A 89 4.99 -12.51 -14.25
N ASN A 90 4.53 -12.25 -15.47
CA ASN A 90 3.38 -12.93 -16.08
C ASN A 90 2.12 -12.93 -15.20
N LEU A 91 1.89 -11.81 -14.51
CA LEU A 91 0.82 -11.64 -13.54
C LEU A 91 -0.54 -11.55 -14.24
N ARG A 92 -1.58 -12.01 -13.55
CA ARG A 92 -2.95 -12.05 -14.02
C ARG A 92 -3.89 -11.38 -13.02
N THR A 93 -5.03 -10.90 -13.52
CA THR A 93 -6.10 -10.45 -12.63
C THR A 93 -6.54 -11.62 -11.75
N GLY A 94 -6.64 -11.38 -10.46
CA GLY A 94 -6.93 -12.40 -9.44
C GLY A 94 -5.70 -12.93 -8.71
N ASP A 95 -4.47 -12.65 -9.18
CA ASP A 95 -3.27 -13.04 -8.44
C ASP A 95 -3.17 -12.28 -7.11
N THR A 96 -2.92 -13.01 -6.02
CA THR A 96 -2.55 -12.41 -4.73
C THR A 96 -1.07 -12.06 -4.77
N ILE A 97 -0.72 -10.83 -4.47
CA ILE A 97 0.66 -10.36 -4.53
C ILE A 97 1.02 -9.71 -3.20
N SER A 98 2.19 -10.06 -2.67
CA SER A 98 2.82 -9.34 -1.56
C SER A 98 4.17 -8.77 -2.02
N GLY A 99 4.54 -7.61 -1.52
CA GLY A 99 5.78 -6.99 -1.95
C GLY A 99 6.16 -5.70 -1.26
N LYS A 100 7.37 -5.25 -1.57
CA LYS A 100 7.85 -3.93 -1.15
C LYS A 100 7.12 -2.87 -1.94
N ILE A 101 6.58 -1.87 -1.26
CA ILE A 101 5.90 -0.72 -1.86
C ILE A 101 6.71 0.55 -1.64
N ARG A 102 6.29 1.64 -2.28
CA ARG A 102 6.82 2.98 -2.04
C ARG A 102 5.68 4.00 -1.95
N PRO A 103 5.84 5.08 -1.17
CA PRO A 103 4.89 6.19 -1.21
C PRO A 103 4.82 6.82 -2.61
N PRO A 104 3.71 7.50 -2.94
CA PRO A 104 3.58 8.25 -4.19
C PRO A 104 4.63 9.36 -4.27
N LYS A 105 5.15 9.56 -5.48
CA LYS A 105 5.95 10.71 -5.88
C LYS A 105 5.05 11.89 -6.21
N GLU A 106 5.66 13.03 -6.51
CA GLU A 106 4.94 14.21 -6.99
C GLU A 106 4.08 13.86 -8.23
N GLY A 107 2.80 14.22 -8.20
CA GLY A 107 1.82 13.88 -9.23
C GLY A 107 1.22 12.47 -9.13
N GLU A 108 1.68 11.61 -8.23
CA GLU A 108 1.09 10.29 -7.98
C GLU A 108 0.12 10.32 -6.78
N ARG A 109 -0.91 9.47 -6.83
CA ARG A 109 -1.92 9.36 -5.75
C ARG A 109 -1.76 8.13 -4.87
N TYR A 110 -1.27 7.04 -5.44
CA TYR A 110 -1.27 5.71 -4.81
C TYR A 110 0.12 5.29 -4.36
N PHE A 111 0.18 4.39 -3.39
CA PHE A 111 1.40 3.60 -3.20
C PHE A 111 1.68 2.82 -4.48
N ALA A 112 2.95 2.58 -4.80
CA ALA A 112 3.33 1.80 -5.97
C ALA A 112 4.13 0.58 -5.53
N LEU A 113 3.88 -0.56 -6.15
CA LEU A 113 4.67 -1.76 -5.97
C LEU A 113 6.09 -1.49 -6.50
N LEU A 114 7.08 -1.62 -5.63
CA LEU A 114 8.49 -1.46 -5.98
C LEU A 114 9.11 -2.80 -6.35
N LYS A 115 8.80 -3.85 -5.59
CA LYS A 115 9.33 -5.20 -5.80
C LYS A 115 8.28 -6.24 -5.39
N VAL A 116 8.02 -7.20 -6.27
CA VAL A 116 7.25 -8.41 -5.96
C VAL A 116 8.10 -9.29 -5.04
N ASN A 117 7.53 -9.71 -3.91
CA ASN A 117 8.17 -10.68 -3.02
C ASN A 117 7.57 -12.08 -3.23
N GLU A 118 6.24 -12.16 -3.30
CA GLU A 118 5.48 -13.41 -3.33
C GLU A 118 4.27 -13.25 -4.26
N VAL A 119 3.88 -14.34 -4.92
CA VAL A 119 2.67 -14.41 -5.74
C VAL A 119 1.91 -15.68 -5.37
N ASN A 120 0.62 -15.57 -5.07
CA ASN A 120 -0.25 -16.71 -4.72
C ASN A 120 0.28 -17.58 -3.57
N PHE A 121 1.00 -16.98 -2.63
CA PHE A 121 1.57 -17.63 -1.44
C PHE A 121 2.73 -18.60 -1.72
N ASP A 122 3.40 -18.47 -2.88
CA ASP A 122 4.56 -19.25 -3.33
C ASP A 122 5.88 -18.46 -3.30
#